data_AF-A0A928KS73-F1
#
_entry.id   AF-A0A928KS73-F1
#
_cell.length_a   1.000
_cell.length_b   1.000
_cell.length_c   1.000
_cell.angle_alpha   90.00
_cell.angle_beta   90.00
_cell.angle_gamma   90.00
#
_symmetry.space_group_name_H-M   'P 1'
#
loop_
_entity.id
_entity.type
_entity.pdbx_description
1 polymer ?
#
loop_
_entity_poly.entity_id
_entity_poly.type
_entity_poly.pdbx_seq_one_letter_code
_entity_poly.pdbx_strand_id
1 'polypeptide(L)'
;MEDLLDAVTVYTESGEELRLPKGSTVIDFAFKISAGSGKTLYKAKINNEDASIFSELHSGEKVEIFSYAKKDEDSKGLETVKIKWLNNVATDNARRQITKYLEEKLER
;
A
#
# COMPACT_ATOMS: atom_id res chain seq x y z
N MET A 1 -16.80 -12.92 14.04
CA MET A 1 -16.54 -13.28 12.62
C MET A 1 -17.57 -12.54 11.81
N GLU A 2 -17.37 -11.23 11.61
CA GLU A 2 -18.37 -10.35 11.01
C GLU A 2 -17.76 -9.32 10.02
N ASP A 3 -16.47 -9.46 9.68
CA ASP A 3 -15.73 -8.52 8.82
C ASP A 3 -15.63 -8.93 7.34
N LEU A 4 -16.32 -10.00 6.91
CA LEU A 4 -16.26 -10.48 5.51
C LEU A 4 -17.23 -9.77 4.57
N LEU A 5 -18.18 -8.99 5.08
CA LEU A 5 -19.21 -8.32 4.28
C LEU A 5 -18.76 -6.94 3.74
N ASP A 6 -17.80 -6.30 4.40
CA ASP A 6 -17.22 -5.02 3.96
C ASP A 6 -15.78 -5.22 3.47
N ALA A 7 -15.55 -6.19 2.59
CA ALA A 7 -14.27 -6.35 1.91
C ALA A 7 -14.36 -5.85 0.46
N VAL A 8 -13.30 -5.23 -0.03
CA VAL A 8 -13.10 -4.88 -1.43
C VAL A 8 -12.15 -5.86 -2.09
N THR A 9 -12.50 -6.27 -3.31
CA THR A 9 -11.70 -7.17 -4.13
C THR A 9 -11.00 -6.36 -5.22
N VAL A 10 -9.68 -6.32 -5.20
CA VAL A 10 -8.84 -5.58 -6.15
C VAL A 10 -7.87 -6.50 -6.86
N TYR A 11 -7.36 -6.07 -8.00
CA TYR A 11 -6.47 -6.86 -8.83
C TYR A 11 -5.11 -6.19 -8.98
N THR A 12 -4.03 -6.97 -8.95
CA THR A 12 -2.72 -6.48 -9.38
C THR A 12 -2.70 -6.28 -10.89
N GLU A 13 -1.71 -5.54 -11.39
CA GLU A 13 -1.50 -5.41 -12.84
C GLU A 13 -1.37 -6.76 -13.56
N SER A 14 -0.77 -7.74 -12.86
CA SER A 14 -0.60 -9.12 -13.31
C SER A 14 -1.87 -9.98 -13.21
N GLY A 15 -2.96 -9.46 -12.65
CA GLY A 15 -4.25 -10.14 -12.52
C GLY A 15 -4.41 -10.99 -11.25
N GLU A 16 -3.51 -10.88 -10.27
CA GLU A 16 -3.71 -11.53 -8.97
C GLU A 16 -4.82 -10.81 -8.18
N GLU A 17 -5.76 -11.58 -7.65
CA GLU A 17 -6.82 -11.09 -6.78
C GLU A 17 -6.31 -10.88 -5.35
N LEU A 18 -6.54 -9.69 -4.80
CA LEU A 18 -6.31 -9.38 -3.40
C LEU A 18 -7.59 -8.85 -2.76
N ARG A 19 -7.87 -9.35 -1.55
CA ARG A 19 -8.98 -8.88 -0.72
C ARG A 19 -8.46 -7.99 0.41
N LEU A 20 -9.08 -6.83 0.55
CA LEU A 20 -8.78 -5.83 1.56
C LEU A 20 -10.06 -5.39 2.27
N PRO A 21 -10.01 -4.93 3.52
CA PRO A 21 -11.15 -4.27 4.15
C PRO A 21 -11.60 -3.05 3.34
N LYS A 22 -12.89 -2.74 3.35
CA LYS A 22 -13.44 -1.51 2.79
C LYS A 22 -12.81 -0.29 3.46
N GLY A 23 -12.59 0.77 2.69
CA GLY A 23 -11.82 1.93 3.13
C GLY A 23 -10.30 1.75 3.01
N SER A 24 -9.81 0.58 2.58
CA SER A 24 -8.38 0.39 2.30
C SER A 24 -7.92 1.27 1.16
N THR A 25 -6.72 1.83 1.31
CA THR A 25 -6.12 2.68 0.29
C THR A 25 -5.05 1.95 -0.51
N VAL A 26 -4.50 2.62 -1.51
CA VAL A 26 -3.32 2.16 -2.25
C VAL A 26 -2.14 1.83 -1.31
N ILE A 27 -1.97 2.55 -0.20
CA ILE A 27 -0.91 2.24 0.78
C ILE A 27 -1.18 0.87 1.44
N ASP A 28 -2.41 0.59 1.85
CA ASP A 28 -2.78 -0.71 2.41
C ASP A 28 -2.52 -1.84 1.41
N PHE A 29 -2.87 -1.64 0.14
CA PHE A 29 -2.60 -2.58 -0.94
C PHE A 29 -1.09 -2.83 -1.13
N ALA A 30 -0.27 -1.79 -1.07
CA ALA A 30 1.18 -1.94 -1.20
C ALA A 30 1.78 -2.75 -0.04
N PHE A 31 1.33 -2.52 1.20
CA PHE A 31 1.74 -3.31 2.37
C PHE A 31 1.18 -4.73 2.37
N LYS A 32 0.05 -4.97 1.68
CA LYS A 32 -0.50 -6.31 1.45
C LYS A 32 0.35 -7.12 0.48
N ILE A 33 0.88 -6.51 -0.58
CA ILE A 33 1.80 -7.16 -1.53
C ILE A 33 3.10 -7.53 -0.83
N SER A 34 3.80 -6.55 -0.25
CA SER A 34 4.99 -6.79 0.56
C SER A 34 5.36 -5.56 1.38
N ALA A 35 6.00 -5.77 2.53
CA ALA A 35 6.53 -4.66 3.33
C ALA A 35 7.54 -3.80 2.54
N GLY A 36 8.36 -4.40 1.66
CA GLY A 36 9.31 -3.67 0.82
C GLY A 36 8.62 -2.74 -0.19
N SER A 37 7.57 -3.24 -0.86
CA SER A 37 6.76 -2.43 -1.78
C SER A 37 6.02 -1.31 -1.06
N GLY A 38 5.44 -1.59 0.12
CA GLY A 38 4.79 -0.58 0.96
C GLY A 38 5.76 0.53 1.41
N LYS A 39 6.92 0.16 1.95
CA LYS A 39 7.91 1.12 2.46
C LYS A 39 8.55 2.00 1.39
N THR A 40 8.58 1.54 0.14
CA THR A 40 9.22 2.23 -0.99
C THR A 40 8.22 2.72 -2.03
N LEU A 41 6.92 2.73 -1.71
CA LEU A 41 5.84 3.18 -2.59
C LEU A 41 5.98 4.68 -2.88
N TYR A 42 6.00 5.06 -4.16
CA TYR A 42 6.08 6.48 -4.54
C TYR A 42 5.01 6.93 -5.54
N LYS A 43 4.37 6.00 -6.25
CA LYS A 43 3.30 6.29 -7.21
C LYS A 43 2.36 5.09 -7.33
N ALA A 44 1.13 5.34 -7.74
CA ALA A 44 0.20 4.30 -8.12
C ALA A 44 -0.68 4.71 -9.31
N LYS A 45 -1.26 3.71 -9.95
CA LYS A 45 -2.34 3.84 -10.91
C LYS A 45 -3.49 2.95 -10.52
N ILE A 46 -4.70 3.43 -10.80
CA ILE A 46 -5.93 2.67 -10.68
C ILE A 46 -6.56 2.62 -12.07
N ASN A 47 -6.84 1.43 -12.58
CA ASN A 47 -7.39 1.21 -13.92
C ASN A 47 -6.59 1.89 -15.05
N ASN A 48 -5.26 1.84 -14.96
CA ASN A 48 -4.30 2.51 -15.88
C ASN A 48 -4.23 4.04 -15.80
N GLU A 49 -5.00 4.67 -14.91
CA GLU A 49 -4.99 6.12 -14.70
C GLU A 49 -4.17 6.50 -13.46
N ASP A 50 -3.45 7.62 -13.52
CA ASP A 50 -2.64 8.09 -12.39
C ASP A 50 -3.53 8.41 -11.18
N ALA A 51 -3.23 7.78 -10.04
CA ALA A 51 -3.99 7.89 -8.81
C ALA A 51 -3.12 8.35 -7.65
N SER A 52 -3.74 8.98 -6.65
CA SER A 52 -3.08 9.30 -5.39
C SER A 52 -2.77 8.00 -4.64
N ILE A 53 -1.62 7.95 -3.96
CA ILE A 53 -1.32 6.84 -3.02
C ILE A 53 -2.27 6.83 -1.81
N PHE A 54 -3.06 7.88 -1.61
CA PHE A 54 -4.08 7.96 -0.56
C PHE A 54 -5.48 7.61 -1.06
N SER A 55 -5.65 7.30 -2.35
CA SER A 55 -6.95 6.94 -2.89
C SER A 55 -7.47 5.65 -2.23
N GLU A 56 -8.73 5.68 -1.81
CA GLU A 56 -9.48 4.50 -1.40
C GLU A 56 -9.69 3.57 -2.60
N LEU A 57 -9.70 2.27 -2.33
CA LEU A 57 -9.88 1.23 -3.32
C LEU A 57 -11.30 0.67 -3.31
N HIS A 58 -11.82 0.39 -4.49
CA HIS A 58 -13.13 -0.18 -4.73
C HIS A 58 -13.06 -1.55 -5.39
N SER A 59 -14.09 -2.37 -5.19
CA SER A 59 -14.16 -3.70 -5.79
C SER A 59 -14.14 -3.63 -7.32
N GLY A 60 -13.32 -4.49 -7.94
CA GLY A 60 -13.17 -4.55 -9.39
C GLY A 60 -12.01 -3.73 -9.93
N GLU A 61 -11.37 -2.89 -9.11
CA GLU A 61 -10.29 -2.04 -9.57
C GLU A 61 -8.98 -2.79 -9.77
N LYS A 62 -8.26 -2.43 -10.83
CA LYS A 62 -6.88 -2.88 -11.07
C LYS A 62 -5.91 -1.83 -10.55
N VAL A 63 -5.00 -2.25 -9.68
CA VAL A 63 -4.04 -1.37 -9.00
C VAL A 63 -2.63 -1.72 -9.43
N GLU A 64 -1.94 -0.75 -10.00
CA GLU A 64 -0.51 -0.82 -10.29
C GLU A 64 0.23 0.09 -9.30
N ILE A 65 1.21 -0.48 -8.58
CA ILE A 65 2.06 0.27 -7.65
C ILE A 65 3.48 0.40 -8.17
N PHE A 66 4.05 1.57 -7.98
CA PHE A 66 5.42 1.88 -8.33
C PHE A 66 6.21 2.02 -7.03
N SER A 67 7.20 1.15 -6.86
CA SER A 67 8.02 1.07 -5.66
C SER A 67 9.49 0.97 -6.02
N TYR A 68 10.37 1.58 -5.23
CA TYR A 68 11.82 1.51 -5.48
C TYR A 68 12.39 0.11 -5.26
N ALA A 69 11.70 -0.75 -4.49
CA ALA A 69 12.06 -2.16 -4.34
C ALA A 69 12.07 -2.94 -5.67
N LYS A 70 11.33 -2.50 -6.69
CA LYS A 70 11.24 -3.16 -8.01
C LYS A 70 12.10 -2.51 -9.10
N LYS A 71 12.64 -1.30 -8.88
CA LYS A 71 13.20 -0.49 -9.98
C LYS A 71 14.69 -0.74 -10.23
N ASP A 72 15.55 -0.74 -9.20
CA ASP A 72 17.01 -0.88 -9.37
C ASP A 72 17.70 -1.30 -8.06
N GLU A 73 18.84 -2.00 -8.15
CA GLU A 73 19.65 -2.36 -6.97
C GLU A 73 20.21 -1.14 -6.23
N ASP A 74 20.53 -0.07 -6.95
CA ASP A 74 21.02 1.21 -6.38
C ASP A 74 19.93 2.01 -5.66
N SER A 75 18.65 1.75 -5.93
CA SER A 75 17.51 2.40 -5.28
C SER A 75 16.91 1.57 -4.13
N LYS A 76 17.46 0.36 -3.86
CA LYS A 76 17.11 -0.44 -2.68
C LYS A 76 17.48 0.34 -1.41
N GLY A 77 16.47 0.80 -0.69
CA GLY A 77 16.63 1.53 0.57
C GLY A 77 16.08 2.95 0.54
N LEU A 78 15.59 3.45 -0.61
CA LEU A 78 14.87 4.71 -0.64
C LEU A 78 13.43 4.53 -0.13
N GLU A 79 13.32 4.59 1.19
CA GLU A 79 12.04 4.47 1.88
C GLU A 79 11.31 5.82 1.90
N THR A 80 10.04 5.79 1.50
CA THR A 80 9.21 6.97 1.23
C THR A 80 8.14 7.21 2.30
N VAL A 81 8.07 6.35 3.31
CA VAL A 81 7.07 6.38 4.38
C VAL A 81 7.08 7.72 5.12
N LYS A 82 5.88 8.26 5.37
CA LYS A 82 5.67 9.53 6.08
C LYS A 82 4.63 9.36 7.18
N ILE A 83 4.74 10.14 8.25
CA ILE A 83 3.79 10.15 9.38
C ILE A 83 2.33 10.30 8.89
N LYS A 84 2.10 11.17 7.89
CA LYS A 84 0.74 11.40 7.34
C LYS A 84 0.07 10.17 6.73
N TRP A 85 0.81 9.10 6.42
CA TRP A 85 0.23 7.86 5.90
C TRP A 85 -0.62 7.15 6.96
N LEU A 86 -0.32 7.33 8.25
CA LEU A 86 -1.11 6.74 9.35
C LEU A 86 -2.58 7.19 9.34
N ASN A 87 -2.87 8.37 8.80
CA ASN A 87 -4.23 8.89 8.67
C ASN A 87 -5.00 8.33 7.47
N ASN A 88 -4.33 7.60 6.57
CA ASN A 88 -4.86 7.15 5.29
C ASN A 88 -4.65 5.64 5.09
N VAL A 89 -4.54 4.88 6.19
CA VAL A 89 -4.46 3.42 6.16
C VAL A 89 -5.58 2.83 7.01
N ALA A 90 -6.29 1.88 6.43
CA ALA A 90 -7.38 1.18 7.11
C ALA A 90 -6.89 -0.10 7.82
N THR A 91 -5.80 -0.71 7.35
CA THR A 91 -5.36 -2.01 7.88
C THR A 91 -4.38 -1.88 9.04
N ASP A 92 -4.58 -2.69 10.08
CA ASP A 92 -3.66 -2.79 11.22
C ASP A 92 -2.25 -3.22 10.79
N ASN A 93 -2.16 -4.05 9.75
CA ASN A 93 -0.87 -4.47 9.20
C ASN A 93 -0.10 -3.28 8.63
N ALA A 94 -0.72 -2.46 7.76
CA ALA A 94 -0.06 -1.27 7.23
C ALA A 94 0.31 -0.29 8.35
N ARG A 95 -0.62 -0.03 9.28
CA ARG A 95 -0.37 0.84 10.43
C ARG A 95 0.83 0.37 11.26
N ARG A 96 0.89 -0.92 11.63
CA ARG A 96 1.99 -1.49 12.40
C ARG A 96 3.33 -1.38 11.66
N GLN A 97 3.37 -1.68 10.36
CA GLN A 97 4.60 -1.60 9.57
C GLN A 97 5.09 -0.16 9.42
N ILE A 98 4.17 0.80 9.24
CA ILE A 98 4.47 2.23 9.17
C ILE A 98 4.99 2.74 10.52
N THR A 99 4.29 2.47 11.63
CA THR A 99 4.70 2.90 12.96
C THR A 99 6.07 2.36 13.31
N LYS A 100 6.28 1.05 13.17
CA LYS A 100 7.59 0.42 13.43
C LYS A 100 8.70 1.10 12.64
N TYR A 101 8.47 1.36 11.36
CA TYR A 101 9.46 2.03 10.52
C TYR A 101 9.79 3.45 10.98
N LEU A 102 8.76 4.22 11.37
CA LEU A 102 8.95 5.60 11.84
C LEU A 102 9.68 5.63 13.18
N GLU A 103 9.42 4.68 14.07
CA GLU A 103 10.16 4.51 15.34
C GLU A 103 11.63 4.17 15.07
N GLU A 104 11.91 3.16 14.25
CA GLU A 104 13.28 2.75 13.87
C GLU A 104 14.08 3.90 13.22
N LYS A 105 13.41 4.81 12.52
CA LYS A 105 14.02 5.98 11.89
C LYS A 105 14.23 7.16 12.85
N LEU A 106 13.39 7.28 13.87
CA LEU A 106 13.50 8.31 14.90
C LEU A 106 14.60 7.98 15.92
N GLU A 107 14.84 6.68 16.17
CA GLU A 107 15.88 6.18 17.07
C GLU A 107 17.29 6.15 16.44
N ARG A 108 17.41 6.51 15.15
CA ARG A 108 18.68 6.64 14.42
C ARG A 108 19.13 8.10 14.34
#